data_AF-A0A9D1NGN4-F1
#
_entry.id   AF-A0A9D1NGN4-F1
#
_cell.length_a   1.000
_cell.length_b   1.000
_cell.length_c   1.000
_cell.angle_alpha   90.00
_cell.angle_beta   90.00
_cell.angle_gamma   90.00
#
_symmetry.space_group_name_H-M   'P 1'
#
loop_
_entity.id
_entity.type
_entity.pdbx_description
1 polymer ?
#
loop_
_entity_poly.entity_id
_entity_poly.type
_entity_poly.pdbx_seq_one_letter_code
_entity_poly.pdbx_strand_id
1 'polypeptide(L)' 'MAWRRDKVKMCVLEEKECIHCGECDRCDLNPEKICDSCGKCIRMPEAEYYEIQIDEIMNTEEK' A
#
# COMPACT_ATOMS: atom_id res chain seq x y z
N MET A 1 26.68 -9.37 -16.99
CA MET A 1 25.36 -9.35 -16.36
C MET A 1 25.01 -7.91 -16.02
N ALA A 2 24.32 -7.20 -16.90
CA ALA A 2 24.01 -5.77 -16.69
C ALA A 2 22.56 -5.50 -17.11
N TRP A 3 21.64 -5.67 -16.17
CA TRP A 3 20.27 -5.18 -16.25
C TRP A 3 20.01 -4.29 -15.04
N ARG A 4 20.68 -3.14 -14.96
CA ARG A 4 20.24 -2.04 -14.10
C ARG A 4 19.68 -0.95 -14.98
N ARG A 5 18.41 -1.13 -15.34
CA ARG A 5 17.58 0.00 -15.73
C ARG A 5 17.17 0.64 -14.40
N ASP A 6 18.04 1.47 -13.85
CA ASP A 6 17.75 2.25 -12.65
C ASP A 6 16.69 3.30 -13.05
N LYS A 7 15.44 2.83 -13.16
CA LYS A 7 14.28 3.71 -13.08
C LYS A 7 14.33 4.33 -11.70
N VAL A 8 14.28 5.67 -11.65
CA VAL A 8 14.05 6.42 -10.41
C VAL A 8 12.82 5.81 -9.73
N LYS A 9 13.02 5.31 -8.51
CA LYS A 9 11.91 4.80 -7.68
C LYS A 9 11.32 5.98 -6.92
N MET A 10 10.00 6.13 -6.97
CA MET A 10 9.29 7.08 -6.13
C MET A 10 9.14 6.52 -4.71
N CYS A 11 9.12 7.41 -3.72
CA CYS A 11 8.78 7.08 -2.35
C CYS A 11 7.30 6.63 -2.30
N VAL A 12 7.02 5.61 -1.49
CA VAL A 12 5.64 5.09 -1.31
C VAL A 12 4.85 5.88 -0.28
N LEU A 13 5.52 6.65 0.58
CA LEU A 13 4.91 7.46 1.63
C LEU A 13 4.74 8.93 1.22
N GLU A 14 5.55 9.43 0.27
CA GLU A 14 5.59 10.83 -0.12
C GLU A 14 5.77 10.98 -1.64
N GLU A 15 5.30 12.09 -2.21
CA GLU A 15 5.42 12.38 -3.64
C GLU A 15 6.82 12.88 -4.04
N LYS A 16 7.87 12.14 -3.67
CA LYS A 16 9.27 12.46 -3.94
C LYS A 16 10.09 11.24 -4.35
N GLU A 17 11.29 11.46 -4.88
CA GLU A 17 12.21 10.36 -5.19
C GLU A 17 12.63 9.62 -3.91
N CYS A 18 12.74 8.29 -3.99
CA CYS A 18 13.13 7.46 -2.86
C CYS A 18 14.60 7.67 -2.52
N ILE A 19 14.87 8.14 -1.31
CA ILE A 19 16.23 8.35 -0.76
C ILE A 19 16.72 7.17 0.10
N HIS A 20 16.01 6.04 0.06
CA HIS A 20 16.33 4.85 0.88
C HIS A 20 16.41 5.13 2.39
N CYS A 21 15.47 5.93 2.94
CA CYS A 21 15.45 6.23 4.37
C CYS A 21 15.03 5.04 5.26
N GLY A 22 14.30 4.06 4.70
CA GLY A 22 13.83 2.88 5.44
C GLY A 22 12.59 3.11 6.32
N GLU A 23 11.98 4.31 6.28
CA GLU A 23 10.77 4.62 7.05
C GLU A 23 9.58 3.73 6.64
N CYS A 24 9.43 3.44 5.35
CA CYS A 24 8.37 2.56 4.84
C CYS A 24 8.49 1.11 5.30
N ASP A 25 9.65 0.72 5.84
CA ASP A 25 9.89 -0.63 6.37
C ASP A 25 9.58 -0.71 7.87
N ARG A 26 9.24 0.40 8.54
CA ARG A 26 8.92 0.43 9.97
C ARG A 26 7.42 0.26 10.21
N CYS A 27 7.07 -0.22 11.40
CA CYS A 27 5.69 -0.37 11.80
C CYS A 27 5.11 0.97 12.26
N ASP A 28 3.98 1.38 11.68
CA ASP A 28 3.29 2.63 12.05
C ASP A 28 2.89 2.72 13.53
N LEU A 29 2.70 1.57 14.20
CA LEU A 29 2.36 1.52 15.63
C LEU A 29 3.60 1.46 16.54
N ASN A 30 4.72 0.94 16.04
CA ASN A 30 5.95 0.81 16.82
C ASN A 30 7.16 1.11 15.91
N PRO A 31 7.73 2.33 15.97
CA PRO A 31 8.86 2.74 15.15
C PRO A 31 10.12 1.87 15.32
N GLU A 32 10.28 1.18 16.46
CA GLU A 32 11.43 0.29 16.70
C GLU A 32 11.29 -1.07 15.98
N LYS A 33 10.09 -1.42 15.51
CA LYS A 33 9.79 -2.69 14.86
C LYS A 33 9.81 -2.56 13.33
N ILE A 34 10.47 -3.50 12.65
CA ILE A 34 10.31 -3.69 11.18
C ILE A 34 8.92 -4.27 10.89
N CYS A 35 8.22 -3.67 9.95
CA CYS A 35 6.89 -4.09 9.54
C CYS A 35 6.94 -5.54 9.01
N ASP A 36 6.16 -6.40 9.65
CA ASP A 36 5.96 -7.81 9.29
C ASP A 36 4.60 -8.04 8.61
N SER A 37 3.99 -6.97 8.10
CA SER A 37 2.65 -6.98 7.48
C SER A 37 1.55 -7.58 8.38
N CYS A 38 1.66 -7.45 9.71
CA CYS A 38 0.67 -8.00 10.65
C CYS A 38 -0.72 -7.30 10.62
N GLY A 39 -0.88 -6.20 9.88
CA GLY A 39 -2.17 -5.52 9.68
C GLY A 39 -2.74 -4.75 10.88
N LYS A 40 -2.12 -4.81 12.06
CA LYS A 40 -2.63 -4.16 13.29
C LYS A 40 -2.75 -2.63 13.19
N CYS A 41 -1.94 -1.99 12.36
CA CYS A 41 -2.01 -0.55 12.11
C CYS A 41 -3.23 -0.13 11.28
N ILE A 42 -3.80 -1.08 10.53
CA ILE A 42 -4.99 -0.87 9.71
C ILE A 42 -6.20 -1.06 10.64
N ARG A 43 -6.62 0.03 11.31
CA ARG A 43 -7.83 -0.02 12.14
C ARG A 43 -9.03 -0.29 11.24
N MET A 44 -9.67 -1.44 11.45
CA MET A 44 -10.95 -1.75 10.81
C MET A 44 -12.05 -1.10 11.64
N PRO A 45 -12.92 -0.26 11.05
CA PRO A 45 -14.07 0.29 11.74
C PRO A 45 -15.07 -0.85 11.99
N GLU A 46 -15.12 -1.38 13.21
CA GLU A 46 -16.15 -2.27 13.79
C GLU A 46 -16.46 -3.60 13.07
N ALA A 47 -16.00 -3.80 11.84
CA ALA A 47 -16.22 -4.97 11.01
C ALA A 47 -14.97 -5.83 10.93
N GLU A 48 -15.15 -7.15 10.96
CA GLU A 48 -14.09 -8.16 10.87
C GLU A 48 -13.53 -8.29 9.43
N TYR A 49 -14.22 -7.73 8.44
CA TYR A 49 -13.84 -7.71 7.03
C TYR A 49 -14.26 -6.38 6.37
N TYR A 50 -13.52 -5.95 5.35
CA TYR A 50 -13.98 -4.89 4.45
C TYR A 50 -14.96 -5.49 3.45
N GLU A 51 -16.16 -4.94 3.35
CA GLU A 51 -17.10 -5.26 2.29
C GLU A 51 -17.18 -4.15 1.25
N ILE A 52 -17.24 -4.53 -0.01
CA ILE A 52 -17.64 -3.65 -1.11
C ILE A 52 -18.99 -4.20 -1.57
N GLN A 53 -20.08 -3.51 -1.22
CA GLN A 53 -21.39 -3.85 -1.76
C GLN A 53 -21.46 -3.42 -3.23
N ILE A 54 -21.85 -4.35 -4.10
CA ILE A 54 -22.10 -4.07 -5.51
C ILE A 54 -23.60 -3.94 -5.67
N ASP A 55 -24.09 -2.71 -5.81
CA ASP A 55 -25.52 -2.44 -6.01
C ASP A 55 -25.98 -2.84 -7.42
N GLU A 56 -25.14 -2.56 -8.44
CA GLU A 56 -25.48 -2.81 -9.85
C GLU A 56 -24.21 -3.08 -10.67
N ILE A 57 -24.33 -3.94 -11.68
CA ILE A 57 -23.27 -4.20 -12.66
C ILE A 57 -23.68 -3.55 -13.99
N MET A 58 -22.98 -2.51 -14.39
CA MET A 58 -23.20 -1.85 -15.69
C MET A 58 -22.53 -2.66 -16.80
N ASN A 59 -23.31 -3.19 -17.74
CA ASN A 59 -22.78 -3.73 -19.00
C ASN A 59 -22.62 -2.60 -20.01
N THR A 60 -21.42 -2.40 -20.55
CA THR A 60 -21.15 -1.41 -21.63
C THR A 60 -21.64 -1.89 -23.00
N GLU A 61 -22.38 -3.00 -23.09
CA GLU A 61 -22.95 -3.50 -24.34
C GLU A 61 -24.41 -3.07 -24.51
N GLU A 62 -24.65 -1.76 -24.56
CA GLU A 62 -25.91 -1.21 -25.07
C GLU A 62 -25.63 -0.19 -26.19
N LYS A 63 -25.65 -0.76 -27.42
CA LYS A 63 -25.91 -0.15 -28.74
C LYS A 63 -24.80 0.57 -29.51
#